data_AF-A0A7S3N8I2-F1
#
_entry.id   AF-A0A7S3N8I2-F1
#
_cell.length_a   1.000
_cell.length_b   1.000
_cell.length_c   1.000
_cell.angle_alpha   90.00
_cell.angle_beta   90.00
_cell.angle_gamma   90.00
#
_symmetry.space_group_name_H-M   'P 1'
#
loop_
_entity.id
_entity.type
_entity.pdbx_description
1 polymer ?
#
loop_
_entity_poly.entity_id
_entity_poly.type
_entity_poly.pdbx_seq_one_letter_code
_entity_poly.pdbx_strand_id
1 'polypeptide(L)'
;EPLIEIAMELESIALSDPYFIEKKLYPNVDFYSGVIYKAMGFPPDFYPVLFTIPRIAGWLAHWNEFLDDPENKIVRPRQIYLGEKKRPYELRVERDEKVQKTLESTKSNNGVRRKASYRYWKSEQ
;
A
#
# COMPACT_ATOMS: atom_id res chain seq x y z
N GLU A 1 -20.90 21.98 5.36
CA GLU A 1 -20.80 20.69 6.08
C GLU A 1 -19.36 20.59 6.56
N PRO A 2 -19.07 20.48 7.87
CA PRO A 2 -17.73 20.75 8.42
C PRO A 2 -16.60 19.92 7.81
N LEU A 3 -16.90 18.71 7.34
CA LEU A 3 -15.93 17.80 6.72
C LEU A 3 -15.55 18.21 5.29
N ILE A 4 -16.45 18.86 4.56
CA ILE A 4 -16.17 19.39 3.22
C ILE A 4 -15.17 20.55 3.31
N GLU A 5 -15.36 21.44 4.28
CA GLU A 5 -14.45 22.57 4.52
C GLU A 5 -13.03 22.07 4.87
N ILE A 6 -12.92 21.07 5.75
CA ILE A 6 -11.61 20.44 6.05
C ILE A 6 -11.00 19.80 4.81
N ALA A 7 -11.79 19.10 4.00
CA ALA A 7 -11.29 18.47 2.77
C ALA A 7 -10.76 19.49 1.75
N MET A 8 -11.45 20.62 1.59
CA MET A 8 -11.01 21.70 0.70
C MET A 8 -9.67 22.30 1.15
N GLU A 9 -9.47 22.49 2.45
CA GLU A 9 -8.20 23.03 2.94
C GLU A 9 -7.06 22.01 2.84
N LEU A 10 -7.35 20.73 3.06
CA LEU A 10 -6.38 19.67 2.80
C LEU A 10 -5.98 19.59 1.32
N GLU A 11 -6.93 19.77 0.41
CA GLU A 11 -6.66 19.87 -1.03
C GLU A 11 -5.80 21.10 -1.36
N SER A 12 -6.16 22.27 -0.84
CA SER A 12 -5.40 23.51 -1.03
C SER A 12 -3.94 23.38 -0.56
N ILE A 13 -3.72 22.78 0.61
CA ILE A 13 -2.38 22.50 1.12
C ILE A 13 -1.65 21.49 0.23
N ALA A 14 -2.31 20.38 -0.16
CA ALA A 14 -1.68 19.38 -1.03
C ALA A 14 -1.27 19.95 -2.40
N LEU A 15 -1.98 20.96 -2.91
CA LEU A 15 -1.67 21.60 -4.18
C LEU A 15 -0.64 22.72 -4.10
N SER A 16 -0.45 23.34 -2.93
CA SER A 16 0.43 24.50 -2.75
C SER A 16 1.73 24.19 -2.00
N ASP A 17 1.75 23.15 -1.18
CA ASP A 17 2.91 22.79 -0.37
C ASP A 17 4.03 22.19 -1.25
N PRO A 18 5.26 22.75 -1.19
CA PRO A 18 6.40 22.27 -1.96
C PRO A 18 6.68 20.77 -1.81
N TYR A 19 6.46 20.19 -0.63
CA TYR A 19 6.65 18.77 -0.36
C TYR A 19 5.74 17.89 -1.22
N PHE A 20 4.48 18.29 -1.38
CA PHE A 20 3.49 17.53 -2.14
C PHE A 20 3.70 17.71 -3.64
N ILE A 21 4.04 18.92 -4.09
CA ILE A 21 4.35 19.21 -5.50
C ILE A 21 5.59 18.43 -5.96
N GLU A 22 6.69 18.47 -5.19
CA GLU A 22 7.94 17.75 -5.53
C GLU A 22 7.68 16.24 -5.68
N LYS A 23 6.80 15.69 -4.84
CA LYS A 23 6.44 14.27 -4.82
C LYS A 23 5.26 13.91 -5.73
N LYS A 24 4.66 14.89 -6.41
CA LYS A 24 3.46 14.71 -7.26
C LYS A 24 2.30 14.04 -6.52
N LEU A 25 2.08 14.44 -5.27
CA LEU A 25 1.00 13.92 -4.41
C LEU A 25 -0.25 14.76 -4.59
N TYR A 26 -1.04 14.43 -5.60
CA TYR A 26 -2.32 15.06 -5.87
C TYR A 26 -3.47 14.29 -5.21
N PRO A 27 -4.55 14.97 -4.78
CA PRO A 27 -5.79 14.30 -4.41
C PRO A 27 -6.27 13.37 -5.54
N ASN A 28 -6.51 12.11 -5.20
CA ASN A 28 -7.00 11.11 -6.15
C ASN A 28 -8.52 10.90 -5.99
N VAL A 29 -9.09 9.98 -6.78
CA VAL A 29 -10.52 9.64 -6.68
C VAL A 29 -10.92 9.13 -5.29
N ASP A 30 -10.00 8.49 -4.56
CA ASP A 30 -10.25 7.96 -3.21
C ASP A 30 -10.37 9.08 -2.16
N PHE A 31 -9.66 10.19 -2.36
CA PHE A 31 -9.79 11.38 -1.51
C PHE A 31 -11.21 11.92 -1.52
N TYR A 32 -11.76 12.20 -2.71
CA TYR A 32 -13.11 12.74 -2.84
C TYR A 32 -14.17 11.70 -2.49
N SER A 33 -14.01 10.44 -2.91
CA SER A 33 -14.99 9.39 -2.57
C SER A 33 -15.02 9.10 -1.07
N GLY A 34 -13.90 9.21 -0.34
CA GLY A 34 -13.87 9.10 1.12
C GLY A 34 -14.68 10.20 1.83
N VAL A 35 -14.66 11.44 1.32
CA VAL A 35 -15.50 12.54 1.81
C VAL A 35 -16.97 12.27 1.52
N ILE A 36 -17.28 11.81 0.30
CA ILE A 36 -18.66 11.46 -0.11
C ILE A 36 -19.22 10.33 0.75
N TYR A 37 -18.48 9.24 0.95
CA TYR A 37 -18.92 8.13 1.80
C TYR A 37 -19.12 8.55 3.26
N LYS A 38 -18.29 9.47 3.76
CA LYS A 38 -18.45 10.01 5.11
C LYS A 38 -19.73 10.84 5.23
N ALA A 39 -20.01 11.70 4.24
CA ALA A 39 -21.23 12.51 4.17
C ALA A 39 -22.48 11.62 4.04
N MET A 40 -22.39 10.48 3.36
CA MET A 40 -23.44 9.46 3.30
C MET A 40 -23.62 8.67 4.61
N GLY A 41 -22.76 8.88 5.62
CA GLY A 41 -22.86 8.24 6.93
C GLY A 41 -22.22 6.86 7.02
N PHE A 42 -21.43 6.42 6.03
CA PHE A 42 -20.75 5.14 6.10
C PHE A 42 -19.55 5.18 7.07
N PRO A 43 -19.32 4.12 7.85
CA PRO A 43 -18.09 3.99 8.62
C PRO A 43 -16.88 3.76 7.68
N PRO A 44 -15.68 4.27 8.01
CA PRO A 44 -14.47 4.11 7.20
C PRO A 44 -14.12 2.66 6.86
N ASP A 45 -14.45 1.72 7.75
CA ASP A 45 -14.22 0.28 7.56
C ASP A 45 -14.96 -0.30 6.36
N PHE A 46 -16.04 0.37 5.90
CA PHE A 46 -16.83 -0.05 4.74
C PHE A 46 -16.35 0.55 3.42
N TYR A 47 -15.41 1.49 3.43
CA TYR A 47 -14.96 2.16 2.19
C TYR A 47 -14.38 1.17 1.17
N PRO A 48 -13.55 0.18 1.55
CA PRO A 48 -13.08 -0.82 0.60
C PRO A 48 -14.20 -1.65 -0.01
N VAL A 49 -15.28 -1.91 0.75
CA VAL A 49 -16.45 -2.68 0.27
C VAL A 49 -17.21 -1.85 -0.78
N LEU A 50 -17.48 -0.57 -0.47
CA LEU A 50 -18.14 0.35 -1.39
C LEU A 50 -17.33 0.59 -2.67
N PHE A 51 -16.00 0.59 -2.57
CA PHE A 51 -15.11 0.64 -3.73
C PHE A 51 -15.15 -0.67 -4.54
N THR A 52 -15.23 -1.83 -3.87
CA THR A 52 -15.19 -3.15 -4.51
C THR A 52 -16.42 -3.43 -5.36
N ILE A 53 -17.62 -3.11 -4.88
CA ILE A 53 -18.89 -3.40 -5.57
C ILE A 53 -18.87 -2.99 -7.05
N PRO A 54 -18.57 -1.73 -7.41
CA PRO A 54 -18.56 -1.31 -8.81
C PRO A 54 -17.28 -1.75 -9.56
N ARG A 55 -16.27 -2.36 -8.92
CA ARG A 55 -15.10 -2.96 -9.59
C ARG A 55 -15.32 -4.39 -10.02
N ILE A 56 -16.26 -5.10 -9.41
CA ILE A 56 -16.63 -6.47 -9.80
C ILE A 56 -16.97 -6.55 -11.31
N ALA A 57 -17.71 -5.57 -11.85
CA ALA A 57 -18.03 -5.55 -13.28
C ALA A 57 -16.77 -5.50 -14.17
N GLY A 58 -15.78 -4.67 -13.82
CA GLY A 58 -14.51 -4.58 -14.55
C GLY A 58 -13.65 -5.83 -14.38
N TRP A 59 -13.60 -6.41 -13.17
CA TRP A 59 -12.88 -7.66 -12.93
C TRP A 59 -13.45 -8.83 -13.73
N LEU A 60 -14.78 -8.93 -13.80
CA LEU A 60 -15.45 -9.96 -14.60
C LEU A 60 -15.20 -9.75 -16.09
N ALA A 61 -15.20 -8.50 -16.59
CA ALA A 61 -14.86 -8.20 -17.97
C ALA A 61 -13.43 -8.64 -18.32
N HIS A 62 -12.44 -8.26 -17.49
CA HIS A 62 -11.05 -8.68 -17.68
C HIS A 62 -10.88 -10.21 -17.56
N TRP A 63 -11.60 -10.85 -16.65
CA TRP A 63 -11.55 -12.30 -16.50
C TRP A 63 -12.11 -13.00 -17.74
N ASN A 64 -13.22 -12.52 -18.28
CA ASN A 64 -13.82 -13.06 -19.49
C ASN A 64 -12.91 -12.86 -20.71
N GLU A 65 -12.38 -11.64 -20.90
CA GLU A 65 -11.39 -11.33 -21.95
C GLU A 65 -10.17 -12.25 -21.87
N PHE A 66 -9.67 -12.51 -20.64
CA PHE A 66 -8.53 -13.39 -20.44
C PHE A 66 -8.83 -14.86 -20.82
N LEU A 67 -10.05 -15.34 -20.55
CA LEU A 67 -10.46 -16.71 -20.87
C LEU A 67 -10.76 -16.92 -22.35
N ASP A 68 -11.33 -15.91 -23.01
CA ASP A 68 -11.77 -15.99 -24.41
C ASP A 68 -10.59 -15.85 -25.40
N ASP A 69 -9.49 -15.22 -24.98
CA ASP A 69 -8.30 -15.08 -25.81
C ASP A 69 -7.49 -16.39 -25.89
N PRO A 70 -7.41 -17.04 -27.07
CA PRO A 70 -6.71 -18.31 -27.23
C PRO A 70 -5.18 -18.20 -27.13
N GLU A 71 -4.62 -16.98 -27.22
CA GLU A 71 -3.18 -16.75 -27.07
C GLU A 71 -2.77 -16.60 -25.59
N ASN A 72 -3.73 -16.33 -24.70
CA ASN A 72 -3.45 -16.17 -23.28
C ASN A 72 -2.98 -17.46 -22.63
N LYS A 73 -1.98 -17.32 -21.74
CA LYS A 73 -1.33 -18.42 -21.02
C LYS A 73 -1.36 -18.15 -19.53
N ILE A 74 -1.23 -19.22 -18.75
CA ILE A 74 -1.10 -19.12 -17.30
C ILE A 74 0.04 -18.17 -16.89
N VAL A 75 -0.29 -17.16 -16.09
CA VAL A 75 0.67 -16.15 -15.62
C VAL A 75 1.58 -16.78 -14.55
N ARG A 76 2.85 -17.02 -14.89
CA ARG A 76 3.87 -17.66 -14.02
C ARG A 76 5.15 -16.83 -13.96
N PRO A 77 5.19 -15.71 -13.20
CA PRO A 77 6.38 -14.90 -13.07
C PRO A 77 7.50 -15.69 -12.36
N ARG A 78 8.76 -15.41 -12.72
CA ARG A 78 9.95 -15.96 -12.05
C ARG A 78 10.50 -14.97 -11.03
N GLN A 79 11.27 -15.49 -10.08
CA GLN A 79 11.97 -14.68 -9.08
C GLN A 79 13.48 -14.82 -9.21
N ILE A 80 14.22 -13.77 -8.82
CA ILE A 80 15.67 -13.83 -8.60
C ILE A 80 15.88 -14.16 -7.13
N TYR A 81 16.43 -15.34 -6.84
CA TYR A 81 16.70 -15.77 -5.48
C TYR A 81 18.01 -15.16 -4.96
N LEU A 82 17.91 -14.31 -3.94
CA LEU A 82 19.04 -13.67 -3.24
C LEU A 82 19.28 -14.24 -1.83
N GLY A 83 18.66 -15.38 -1.52
CA GLY A 83 18.84 -16.06 -0.24
C GLY A 83 20.09 -16.92 -0.20
N GLU A 84 20.29 -17.59 0.94
CA GLU A 84 21.42 -18.50 1.14
C GLU A 84 21.40 -19.68 0.17
N LYS A 85 22.58 -20.13 -0.26
CA LYS A 85 22.70 -21.33 -1.10
C LYS A 85 22.24 -22.58 -0.32
N LYS A 86 22.16 -23.71 -1.02
CA LYS A 86 21.84 -25.01 -0.42
C LYS A 86 22.79 -25.27 0.77
N ARG A 87 22.20 -25.50 1.94
CA ARG A 87 22.89 -25.82 3.19
C ARG A 87 22.29 -27.10 3.79
N PRO A 88 23.09 -27.93 4.48
CA PRO A 88 22.55 -29.07 5.21
C PRO A 88 21.58 -28.58 6.29
N TYR A 89 20.57 -29.39 6.56
CA TYR A 89 19.67 -29.12 7.67
C TYR A 89 20.31 -29.66 8.96
N GLU A 90 20.47 -28.78 9.95
CA GLU A 90 20.89 -29.15 11.30
C GLU A 90 19.67 -29.20 12.22
N LEU A 91 19.59 -30.21 13.10
CA LEU A 91 18.51 -30.31 14.07
C LEU A 91 18.55 -29.10 15.00
N ARG A 92 17.38 -28.63 15.44
CA ARG A 92 17.28 -27.42 16.27
C ARG A 92 18.15 -27.47 17.54
N VAL A 93 18.30 -28.67 18.12
CA VAL A 93 19.09 -28.89 19.35
C VAL A 93 20.60 -28.83 19.13
N GLU A 94 21.06 -29.01 17.88
CA GLU A 94 22.47 -28.99 17.47
C GLU A 94 22.91 -27.61 16.96
N ARG A 95 22.01 -26.62 16.95
CA ARG A 95 22.30 -25.26 16.52
C ARG A 95 22.86 -24.47 17.69
N ASP A 96 24.19 -24.41 17.78
CA ASP A 96 24.89 -23.72 18.87
C ASP A 96 24.78 -22.18 18.78
N GLU A 97 24.64 -21.62 17.59
CA GLU A 97 24.58 -20.18 17.37
C GLU A 97 23.15 -19.66 17.17
N LYS A 98 22.72 -18.74 18.05
CA LYS A 98 21.60 -17.84 17.74
C LYS A 98 22.08 -16.93 16.60
N VAL A 99 21.47 -17.06 15.42
CA VAL A 99 21.70 -16.26 14.20
C VAL A 99 22.45 -14.94 14.49
N GLN A 100 23.76 -14.88 14.20
CA GLN A 100 24.58 -13.66 14.31
C GLN A 100 24.25 -12.60 13.24
N LYS A 101 23.12 -12.76 12.54
CA LYS A 101 22.59 -11.72 11.69
C LYS A 101 21.81 -10.78 12.59
N THR A 102 22.48 -9.75 13.12
CA THR A 102 21.76 -8.51 13.42
C THR A 102 20.98 -8.20 12.17
N LEU A 103 19.65 -8.31 12.22
CA LEU A 103 18.80 -7.87 11.12
C LEU A 103 18.94 -6.35 11.06
N GLU A 104 20.06 -5.88 10.53
CA GLU A 104 20.18 -4.51 10.09
C GLU A 104 19.21 -4.38 8.94
N SER A 105 18.03 -3.83 9.26
CA SER A 105 17.15 -3.27 8.25
C SER A 105 18.00 -2.29 7.45
N THR A 106 18.51 -2.72 6.31
CA THR A 106 19.05 -1.81 5.30
C THR A 106 17.91 -0.83 5.06
N LYS A 107 18.08 0.43 5.47
CA LYS A 107 17.12 1.46 5.13
C LYS A 107 17.17 1.54 3.62
N SER A 108 16.26 0.84 2.95
CA SER A 108 15.94 1.14 1.56
C SER A 108 15.72 2.65 1.48
N ASN A 109 16.17 3.33 0.43
CA ASN A 109 15.81 4.73 0.21
C ASN A 109 14.27 4.92 0.19
N ASN A 110 13.50 3.85 -0.04
CA ASN A 110 12.04 3.85 0.08
C ASN A 110 11.51 3.73 1.53
N GLY A 111 12.38 3.41 2.49
CA GLY A 111 12.08 3.29 3.93
C GLY A 111 11.98 4.62 4.66
N VAL A 112 12.29 5.75 4.01
CA VAL A 112 12.14 7.10 4.59
C VAL A 112 10.67 7.42 4.87
N ARG A 113 9.73 6.89 4.07
CA ARG A 113 8.28 7.11 4.23
C ARG A 113 7.72 6.60 5.57
N ARG A 114 8.19 5.45 6.08
CA ARG A 114 7.74 4.91 7.39
C ARG A 114 8.32 5.63 8.61
N LYS A 115 9.45 6.33 8.47
CA LYS A 115 10.07 7.06 9.59
C LYS A 115 9.48 8.46 9.80
N ALA A 116 8.75 8.99 8.84
CA ALA A 116 8.04 10.27 8.98
C ALA A 116 6.85 10.12 9.94
N SER A 117 5.98 9.13 9.71
CA SER A 117 4.84 8.84 10.57
C SER A 117 5.25 8.46 12.00
N TYR A 118 6.33 7.68 12.16
CA TYR A 118 6.85 7.33 13.49
C TYR A 118 7.43 8.54 14.26
N ARG A 119 8.02 9.52 13.56
CA ARG A 119 8.55 10.74 14.21
C ARG A 119 7.44 11.69 14.67
N TYR A 120 6.38 11.82 13.87
CA TYR A 120 5.19 12.60 14.21
C TYR A 120 4.51 12.06 15.49
N TRP A 121 4.30 10.74 15.57
CA TRP A 121 3.70 10.11 16.75
C TRP A 121 4.53 10.29 18.05
N LYS A 122 5.86 10.37 17.94
CA LYS A 122 6.74 10.63 19.08
C LYS A 122 6.82 12.09 19.52
N SER A 123 6.43 13.05 18.68
CA SER A 123 6.39 14.47 19.05
C SER A 123 5.07 14.88 19.72
N GLU A 124 4.06 14.00 19.69
CA GLU A 124 2.76 14.19 20.36
C GLU A 124 2.67 13.49 21.73
N GLN A 125 3.77 12.90 22.22
CA GLN A 125 3.95 12.44 23.61
C GLN A 125 4.88 13.37 24.37
#